data_AF-A0A1M6AC54-F1
#
_entry.id   AF-A0A1M6AC54-F1
#
_cell.length_a   1.000
_cell.length_b   1.000
_cell.length_c   1.000
_cell.angle_alpha   90.00
_cell.angle_beta   90.00
_cell.angle_gamma   90.00
#
_symmetry.space_group_name_H-M   'P 1'
#
loop_
_entity.id
_entity.type
_entity.pdbx_description
1 polymer ?
#
loop_
_entity_poly.entity_id
_entity_poly.type
_entity_poly.pdbx_seq_one_letter_code
_entity_poly.pdbx_strand_id
1 'polypeptide(L)'
;MPTTRPSSLALTSLAAAALLLPTACSTPSSPEVSPTGTSPSVTAPIGSPSAESTPTATTEGTPTPTDEASATAVPEGPLDATRAIEAALAHSPGAVVEIDAERRAWEVTVIREDGTGVELTIDAQSGEVTRTRDTRLSLTQSTAPQISATEAIGIALGNTPGEVIELDLDTERGTLVWEVLVRAEAGGRVEIYVDATTGEVLKVEVDD
;
A
#
# COMPACT_ATOMS: atom_id res chain seq x y z
N MET A 1 43.56 9.88 -25.00
CA MET A 1 42.33 9.87 -24.19
C MET A 1 41.92 11.32 -23.98
N PRO A 2 40.71 11.71 -24.41
CA PRO A 2 40.23 13.10 -24.43
C PRO A 2 39.89 13.58 -23.01
N THR A 3 40.54 14.62 -22.50
CA THR A 3 40.21 16.07 -22.56
C THR A 3 39.23 16.52 -21.47
N THR A 4 39.81 17.02 -20.39
CA THR A 4 39.23 17.84 -19.32
C THR A 4 38.33 18.96 -19.88
N ARG A 5 37.14 19.13 -19.31
CA ARG A 5 36.29 20.32 -19.51
C ARG A 5 36.12 21.04 -18.17
N PRO A 6 36.42 22.35 -18.06
CA PRO A 6 36.26 23.09 -16.82
C PRO A 6 34.80 23.49 -16.60
N SER A 7 34.28 23.24 -15.40
CA SER A 7 33.00 23.77 -14.91
C SER A 7 33.07 25.29 -14.80
N SER A 8 32.28 25.98 -15.63
CA SER A 8 31.99 27.39 -15.47
C SER A 8 30.93 27.58 -14.37
N LEU A 9 31.37 27.99 -13.18
CA LEU A 9 30.49 28.51 -12.13
C LEU A 9 30.69 30.02 -12.07
N ALA A 10 29.74 30.76 -12.62
CA ALA A 10 29.53 32.16 -12.30
C ALA A 10 28.06 32.48 -12.53
N LEU A 11 27.33 32.75 -11.44
CA LEU A 11 26.30 33.78 -11.42
C LEU A 11 26.06 34.20 -9.97
N THR A 12 26.48 35.43 -9.73
CA THR A 12 26.42 36.22 -8.51
C THR A 12 24.99 36.66 -8.19
N SER A 13 24.64 36.54 -6.90
CA SER A 13 23.97 37.53 -6.03
C SER A 13 22.76 38.32 -6.56
N LEU A 14 21.61 38.24 -5.87
CA LEU A 14 20.97 39.45 -5.32
C LEU A 14 20.02 39.13 -4.15
N ALA A 15 19.94 40.10 -3.24
CA ALA A 15 19.47 40.01 -1.88
C ALA A 15 17.98 40.36 -1.65
N ALA A 16 17.52 39.95 -0.46
CA ALA A 16 16.64 40.66 0.48
C ALA A 16 15.14 40.83 0.16
N ALA A 17 14.29 40.34 1.07
CA ALA A 17 13.45 41.18 1.94
C ALA A 17 12.73 40.33 3.01
N ALA A 18 12.95 40.69 4.28
CA ALA A 18 12.19 40.22 5.42
C ALA A 18 10.93 41.07 5.61
N LEU A 19 9.79 40.50 6.02
CA LEU A 19 8.76 41.25 6.78
C LEU A 19 7.74 40.33 7.49
N LEU A 20 7.92 40.23 8.82
CA LEU A 20 6.96 40.34 9.94
C LEU A 20 5.58 39.63 9.90
N LEU A 21 5.40 38.76 10.92
CA LEU A 21 4.15 38.14 11.41
C LEU A 21 3.14 39.19 11.93
N PRO A 22 1.83 38.87 12.05
CA PRO A 22 1.32 38.32 13.31
C PRO A 22 0.22 37.25 13.21
N THR A 23 0.13 36.50 14.31
CA THR A 23 -0.95 35.64 14.80
C THR A 23 -2.36 36.18 14.57
N ALA A 24 -3.23 35.38 13.96
CA ALA A 24 -4.68 35.47 14.12
C ALA A 24 -5.20 34.18 14.76
N CYS A 25 -5.45 34.26 16.06
CA CYS A 25 -6.22 33.29 16.81
C CYS A 25 -7.69 33.53 16.45
N SER A 26 -8.40 32.53 15.94
CA SER A 26 -9.87 32.56 15.90
C SER A 26 -10.42 31.15 16.05
N THR A 27 -10.66 30.81 17.31
CA THR A 27 -11.58 29.80 17.78
C THR A 27 -13.01 30.20 17.40
N PRO A 28 -13.80 29.29 16.84
CA PRO A 28 -15.20 29.26 17.24
C PRO A 28 -15.68 27.87 17.70
N SER A 29 -16.27 27.93 18.91
CA SER A 29 -17.22 27.06 19.58
C SER A 29 -17.78 25.82 18.88
N SER A 30 -17.59 24.69 19.57
CA SER A 30 -18.52 23.55 19.57
C SER A 30 -19.94 23.97 19.95
N PRO A 31 -20.95 23.34 19.32
CA PRO A 31 -22.15 22.93 20.02
C PRO A 31 -22.12 21.43 20.32
N GLU A 32 -22.13 21.15 21.62
CA GLU A 32 -22.44 19.88 22.26
C GLU A 32 -23.83 19.38 21.82
N VAL A 33 -23.89 18.18 21.21
CA VAL A 33 -25.14 17.44 21.02
C VAL A 33 -25.11 16.21 21.92
N SER A 34 -25.81 16.32 23.05
CA SER A 34 -26.06 15.23 23.99
C SER A 34 -26.85 14.09 23.35
N PRO A 35 -26.50 12.81 23.59
CA PRO A 35 -27.29 11.68 23.16
C PRO A 35 -28.51 11.52 24.07
N THR A 36 -29.71 11.63 23.51
CA THR A 36 -30.93 11.25 24.24
C THR A 36 -31.15 9.75 24.05
N GLY A 37 -31.01 9.02 25.15
CA GLY A 37 -31.25 7.58 25.20
C GLY A 37 -32.71 7.20 24.94
N THR A 38 -32.90 6.01 24.38
CA THR A 38 -34.16 5.27 24.47
C THR A 38 -33.83 3.78 24.46
N SER A 39 -33.89 3.21 25.67
CA SER A 39 -33.99 1.78 25.92
C SER A 39 -35.47 1.39 25.88
N PRO A 40 -35.80 0.21 25.33
CA PRO A 40 -36.76 -0.62 26.06
C PRO A 40 -36.26 -2.06 26.28
N SER A 41 -36.24 -2.44 27.56
CA SER A 41 -36.25 -3.82 28.05
C SER A 41 -37.48 -4.58 27.57
N VAL A 42 -37.29 -5.81 27.09
CA VAL A 42 -38.34 -6.85 27.12
C VAL A 42 -37.76 -8.16 27.67
N THR A 43 -38.06 -8.36 28.94
CA THR A 43 -38.41 -9.56 29.71
C THR A 43 -38.48 -10.91 28.97
N ALA A 44 -37.72 -11.87 29.51
CA ALA A 44 -37.80 -13.31 29.28
C ALA A 44 -39.09 -13.96 29.83
N PRO A 45 -39.40 -15.20 29.41
CA PRO A 45 -39.92 -16.17 30.37
C PRO A 45 -39.04 -17.42 30.53
N ILE A 46 -39.02 -17.84 31.79
CA ILE A 46 -38.39 -18.98 32.42
C ILE A 46 -39.06 -20.27 31.95
N GLY A 47 -38.28 -21.30 31.64
CA GLY A 47 -38.77 -22.64 31.34
C GLY A 47 -37.72 -23.71 31.54
N SER A 48 -37.44 -24.06 32.81
CA SER A 48 -36.87 -25.36 33.19
C SER A 48 -38.02 -26.31 33.55
N PRO A 49 -37.91 -27.60 33.17
CA PRO A 49 -37.57 -28.56 34.22
C PRO A 49 -36.58 -29.65 33.81
N SER A 50 -35.79 -30.04 34.81
CA SER A 50 -34.98 -31.26 34.90
C SER A 50 -35.76 -32.55 34.58
N ALA A 51 -35.11 -33.48 33.88
CA ALA A 51 -35.10 -34.90 34.24
C ALA A 51 -33.94 -35.63 33.55
N GLU A 52 -32.90 -35.87 34.35
CA GLU A 52 -32.14 -37.10 34.50
C GLU A 52 -32.53 -38.30 33.59
N SER A 53 -31.55 -38.79 32.81
CA SER A 53 -31.34 -40.23 32.53
C SER A 53 -29.98 -40.42 31.84
N THR A 54 -29.05 -41.04 32.55
CA THR A 54 -27.83 -41.68 32.02
C THR A 54 -28.21 -42.91 31.19
N PRO A 55 -27.43 -43.27 30.15
CA PRO A 55 -26.38 -44.26 30.37
C PRO A 55 -25.06 -44.02 29.63
N THR A 56 -24.03 -44.52 30.30
CA THR A 56 -22.64 -44.82 29.94
C THR A 56 -22.43 -45.46 28.57
N ALA A 57 -21.45 -44.98 27.79
CA ALA A 57 -20.36 -45.80 27.22
C ALA A 57 -19.44 -44.98 26.28
N THR A 58 -18.15 -44.95 26.64
CA THR A 58 -16.99 -45.15 25.75
C THR A 58 -16.91 -44.36 24.45
N THR A 59 -15.98 -43.40 24.40
CA THR A 59 -14.76 -43.51 23.58
C THR A 59 -13.93 -42.24 23.78
N GLU A 60 -12.67 -42.44 24.21
CA GLU A 60 -11.63 -41.44 24.14
C GLU A 60 -11.48 -40.96 22.70
N GLY A 61 -11.72 -39.67 22.50
CA GLY A 61 -11.37 -38.96 21.30
C GLY A 61 -11.14 -37.53 21.71
N THR A 62 -9.94 -37.23 22.19
CA THR A 62 -9.42 -35.86 22.30
C THR A 62 -9.71 -35.15 20.97
N PRO A 63 -10.64 -34.17 20.90
CA PRO A 63 -10.58 -33.25 19.79
C PRO A 63 -9.40 -32.32 20.15
N THR A 64 -8.25 -32.59 19.56
CA THR A 64 -7.26 -31.54 19.37
C THR A 64 -8.01 -30.41 18.66
N PRO A 65 -8.07 -29.18 19.19
CA PRO A 65 -8.49 -28.07 18.36
C PRO A 65 -7.45 -27.97 17.24
N THR A 66 -7.86 -28.40 16.05
CA THR A 66 -7.18 -28.09 14.80
C THR A 66 -7.23 -26.58 14.68
N ASP A 67 -6.17 -25.96 15.17
CA ASP A 67 -5.80 -24.61 14.82
C ASP A 67 -5.52 -24.63 13.30
N GLU A 68 -6.56 -24.48 12.49
CA GLU A 68 -6.45 -23.96 11.13
C GLU A 68 -6.10 -22.46 11.21
N ALA A 69 -5.02 -22.15 11.92
CA ALA A 69 -4.15 -21.09 11.50
C ALA A 69 -3.68 -21.53 10.12
N SER A 70 -4.29 -20.93 9.11
CA SER A 70 -3.83 -20.90 7.74
C SER A 70 -2.37 -20.45 7.77
N ALA A 71 -1.47 -21.41 7.95
CA ALA A 71 -0.08 -21.29 7.58
C ALA A 71 -0.12 -21.19 6.06
N THR A 72 -0.32 -19.97 5.58
CA THR A 72 0.00 -19.58 4.22
C THR A 72 1.42 -20.07 4.00
N ALA A 73 1.54 -21.21 3.33
CA ALA A 73 2.83 -21.70 2.88
C ALA A 73 3.45 -20.53 2.14
N VAL A 74 4.54 -20.00 2.68
CA VAL A 74 5.31 -18.94 2.02
C VAL A 74 5.61 -19.48 0.62
N PRO A 75 5.11 -18.84 -0.45
CA PRO A 75 5.31 -19.38 -1.79
C PRO A 75 6.82 -19.46 -2.01
N GLU A 76 7.34 -20.68 -2.19
CA GLU A 76 8.74 -20.88 -2.58
C GLU A 76 8.86 -20.49 -4.06
N GLY A 77 9.04 -19.20 -4.27
CA GLY A 77 9.19 -18.53 -5.57
C GLY A 77 9.95 -17.21 -5.39
N PRO A 78 10.33 -16.54 -6.48
CA PRO A 78 10.84 -15.17 -6.40
C PRO A 78 9.83 -14.29 -5.65
N LEU A 79 10.34 -13.32 -4.89
CA LEU A 79 9.54 -12.38 -4.10
C LEU A 79 8.54 -11.67 -5.02
N ASP A 80 7.24 -11.77 -4.72
CA ASP A 80 6.20 -11.05 -5.46
C ASP A 80 6.11 -9.57 -5.02
N ALA A 81 5.43 -8.74 -5.83
CA ALA A 81 5.26 -7.32 -5.58
C ALA A 81 4.61 -7.02 -4.21
N THR A 82 3.65 -7.84 -3.77
CA THR A 82 2.96 -7.63 -2.48
C THR A 82 3.90 -7.89 -1.31
N ARG A 83 4.73 -8.93 -1.39
CA ARG A 83 5.77 -9.20 -0.38
C ARG A 83 6.85 -8.12 -0.37
N ALA A 84 7.20 -7.57 -1.54
CA ALA A 84 8.11 -6.41 -1.61
C ALA A 84 7.53 -5.17 -0.91
N ILE A 85 6.24 -4.86 -1.13
CA ILE A 85 5.52 -3.79 -0.42
C ILE A 85 5.57 -4.01 1.09
N GLU A 86 5.27 -5.22 1.56
CA GLU A 86 5.28 -5.53 2.99
C GLU A 86 6.66 -5.33 3.62
N ALA A 87 7.71 -5.80 2.94
CA ALA A 87 9.10 -5.59 3.39
C ALA A 87 9.47 -4.10 3.42
N ALA A 88 9.04 -3.32 2.40
CA ALA A 88 9.27 -1.89 2.35
C ALA A 88 8.58 -1.15 3.51
N LEU A 89 7.29 -1.41 3.72
CA LEU A 89 6.49 -0.75 4.76
C LEU A 89 6.89 -1.16 6.18
N ALA A 90 7.39 -2.39 6.36
CA ALA A 90 7.98 -2.82 7.63
C ALA A 90 9.28 -2.07 7.96
N HIS A 91 10.07 -1.71 6.94
CA HIS A 91 11.29 -0.94 7.11
C HIS A 91 11.05 0.57 7.21
N SER A 92 10.10 1.10 6.44
CA SER A 92 9.77 2.52 6.36
C SER A 92 8.25 2.70 6.27
N PRO A 93 7.58 3.03 7.39
CA PRO A 93 6.16 3.31 7.40
C PRO A 93 5.80 4.51 6.52
N GLY A 94 4.71 4.39 5.77
CA GLY A 94 4.28 5.41 4.82
C GLY A 94 3.27 4.84 3.82
N ALA A 95 3.17 5.48 2.65
CA ALA A 95 2.42 4.95 1.52
C ALA A 95 3.38 4.60 0.37
N VAL A 96 3.25 3.43 -0.23
CA VAL A 96 3.98 3.07 -1.45
C VAL A 96 3.40 3.85 -2.62
N VAL A 97 4.27 4.40 -3.47
CA VAL A 97 3.90 5.17 -4.67
C VAL A 97 4.54 4.64 -5.95
N GLU A 98 5.56 3.79 -5.83
CA GLU A 98 6.23 3.19 -6.98
C GLU A 98 6.82 1.83 -6.57
N ILE A 99 6.79 0.87 -7.49
CA ILE A 99 7.41 -0.44 -7.40
C ILE A 99 7.96 -0.81 -8.78
N ASP A 100 9.25 -1.17 -8.86
CA ASP A 100 9.88 -1.66 -10.08
C ASP A 100 10.59 -3.00 -9.81
N ALA A 101 10.27 -4.02 -10.61
CA ALA A 101 10.93 -5.31 -10.60
C ALA A 101 12.20 -5.28 -11.44
N GLU A 102 13.35 -5.21 -10.77
CA GLU A 102 14.63 -5.48 -11.41
C GLU A 102 14.95 -6.98 -11.53
N ARG A 103 16.05 -7.30 -12.22
CA ARG A 103 16.51 -8.68 -12.44
C ARG A 103 16.76 -9.49 -11.17
N ARG A 104 17.11 -8.83 -10.07
CA ARG A 104 17.51 -9.47 -8.80
C ARG A 104 17.01 -8.72 -7.57
N ALA A 105 16.30 -7.63 -7.76
CA ALA A 105 15.84 -6.77 -6.69
C ALA A 105 14.50 -6.16 -7.07
N TRP A 106 13.81 -5.64 -6.06
CA TRP A 106 12.71 -4.72 -6.22
C TRP A 106 13.18 -3.34 -5.77
N GLU A 107 12.77 -2.29 -6.47
CA GLU A 107 12.83 -0.93 -5.97
C GLU A 107 11.42 -0.53 -5.54
N VAL A 108 11.28 -0.02 -4.32
CA VAL A 108 9.99 0.43 -3.77
C VAL A 108 10.14 1.84 -3.24
N THR A 109 9.39 2.78 -3.78
CA THR A 109 9.35 4.16 -3.30
C THR A 109 8.18 4.35 -2.33
N VAL A 110 8.50 4.85 -1.13
CA VAL A 110 7.55 5.16 -0.07
C VAL A 110 7.56 6.65 0.22
N ILE A 111 6.38 7.26 0.26
CA ILE A 111 6.20 8.58 0.90
C ILE A 111 6.07 8.39 2.41
N ARG A 112 7.02 8.95 3.16
CA ARG A 112 7.03 8.94 4.63
C ARG A 112 6.02 9.94 5.20
N GLU A 113 5.72 9.83 6.49
CA GLU A 113 4.79 10.73 7.19
C GLU A 113 5.20 12.22 7.14
N ASP A 114 6.50 12.51 6.97
CA ASP A 114 7.01 13.87 6.82
C ASP A 114 6.90 14.43 5.38
N GLY A 115 6.32 13.64 4.47
CA GLY A 115 6.15 13.98 3.06
C GLY A 115 7.39 13.79 2.19
N THR A 116 8.49 13.27 2.75
CA THR A 116 9.69 12.95 1.97
C THR A 116 9.63 11.55 1.37
N GLY A 117 10.25 11.38 0.19
CA GLY A 117 10.36 10.07 -0.46
C GLY A 117 11.57 9.29 0.02
N VAL A 118 11.40 7.98 0.14
CA VAL A 118 12.49 7.03 0.33
C VAL A 118 12.32 5.87 -0.65
N GLU A 119 13.39 5.54 -1.36
CA GLU A 119 13.52 4.38 -2.23
C GLU A 119 14.22 3.27 -1.47
N LEU A 120 13.62 2.08 -1.46
CA LEU A 120 14.16 0.88 -0.85
C LEU A 120 14.47 -0.14 -1.93
N THR A 121 15.71 -0.63 -1.98
CA THR A 121 16.10 -1.77 -2.83
C THR A 121 16.01 -3.06 -2.00
N ILE A 122 15.21 -4.02 -2.45
CA ILE A 122 14.89 -5.26 -1.75
C ILE A 122 15.39 -6.44 -2.57
N ASP A 123 16.15 -7.36 -2.00
CA ASP A 123 16.60 -8.55 -2.71
C ASP A 123 15.40 -9.44 -3.11
N ALA A 124 15.29 -9.77 -4.40
CA ALA A 124 14.13 -10.48 -4.94
C ALA A 124 14.08 -11.99 -4.57
N GLN A 125 15.11 -12.53 -3.92
CA GLN A 125 15.11 -13.90 -3.41
C GLN A 125 14.85 -13.95 -1.90
N SER A 126 15.47 -13.07 -1.12
CA SER A 126 15.37 -13.10 0.34
C SER A 126 14.30 -12.16 0.91
N GLY A 127 13.87 -11.14 0.17
CA GLY A 127 13.03 -10.06 0.70
C GLY A 127 13.78 -9.10 1.64
N GLU A 128 15.11 -9.21 1.73
CA GLU A 128 15.92 -8.33 2.56
C GLU A 128 16.07 -6.94 1.94
N VAL A 129 15.81 -5.88 2.71
CA VAL A 129 16.13 -4.51 2.31
C VAL A 129 17.65 -4.34 2.31
N THR A 130 18.24 -4.22 1.12
CA THR A 130 19.70 -4.11 0.92
C THR A 130 20.19 -2.68 0.78
N ARG A 131 19.30 -1.74 0.43
CA ARG A 131 19.61 -0.32 0.32
C ARG A 131 18.38 0.52 0.65
N THR A 132 18.63 1.66 1.27
CA THR A 132 17.63 2.71 1.53
C THR A 132 18.24 4.04 1.12
N ARG A 133 17.52 4.84 0.32
CA ARG A 133 17.99 6.13 -0.18
C ARG A 133 16.85 7.14 -0.17
N ASP A 134 17.10 8.34 0.35
CA ASP A 134 16.15 9.44 0.18
C ASP A 134 16.03 9.79 -1.30
N THR A 135 14.80 9.86 -1.79
CA THR A 135 14.49 10.21 -3.18
C THR A 135 13.55 11.41 -3.25
N ARG A 136 13.63 12.15 -4.34
CA ARG A 136 12.74 13.27 -4.58
C ARG A 136 11.53 12.77 -5.34
N LEU A 137 10.38 12.78 -4.67
CA LEU A 137 9.10 12.46 -5.28
C LEU A 137 8.75 13.49 -6.36
N SER A 138 8.07 13.01 -7.41
CA SER A 138 7.34 13.89 -8.32
C SER A 138 6.18 14.58 -7.59
N LEU A 139 5.58 15.61 -8.18
CA LEU A 139 4.38 16.24 -7.60
C LEU A 139 3.22 15.25 -7.50
N THR A 140 3.13 14.33 -8.48
CA THR A 140 2.11 13.28 -8.53
C THR A 140 2.34 12.25 -7.44
N GLN A 141 3.54 11.70 -7.32
CA GLN A 141 3.91 10.73 -6.28
C GLN A 141 3.87 11.33 -4.86
N SER A 142 3.94 12.65 -4.74
CA SER A 142 3.75 13.33 -3.45
C SER A 142 2.27 13.41 -3.03
N THR A 143 1.34 13.01 -3.89
CA THR A 143 -0.09 12.93 -3.59
C THR A 143 -0.38 11.58 -2.96
N ALA A 144 -0.98 11.58 -1.77
CA ALA A 144 -1.44 10.34 -1.15
C ALA A 144 -2.66 9.79 -1.93
N PRO A 145 -2.57 8.62 -2.57
CA PRO A 145 -3.69 8.02 -3.30
C PRO A 145 -4.73 7.45 -2.33
N GLN A 146 -6.00 7.37 -2.75
CA GLN A 146 -7.04 6.71 -1.93
C GLN A 146 -7.00 5.19 -2.07
N ILE A 147 -6.75 4.71 -3.29
CA ILE A 147 -6.51 3.30 -3.58
C ILE A 147 -5.03 3.03 -3.27
N SER A 148 -4.75 2.07 -2.39
CA SER A 148 -3.38 1.67 -2.09
C SER A 148 -2.73 0.92 -3.25
N ALA A 149 -1.39 0.87 -3.29
CA ALA A 149 -0.65 0.07 -4.26
C ALA A 149 -1.08 -1.42 -4.25
N THR A 150 -1.28 -2.00 -3.06
CA THR A 150 -1.75 -3.40 -2.94
C THR A 150 -3.16 -3.61 -3.49
N GLU A 151 -4.07 -2.65 -3.28
CA GLU A 151 -5.41 -2.71 -3.88
C GLU A 151 -5.35 -2.58 -5.40
N ALA A 152 -4.53 -1.67 -5.93
CA ALA A 152 -4.32 -1.50 -7.37
C ALA A 152 -3.75 -2.77 -8.01
N ILE A 153 -2.78 -3.43 -7.37
CA ILE A 153 -2.25 -4.75 -7.78
C ILE A 153 -3.39 -5.78 -7.86
N GLY A 154 -4.24 -5.85 -6.84
CA GLY A 154 -5.38 -6.78 -6.83
C GLY A 154 -6.37 -6.53 -7.97
N ILE A 155 -6.67 -5.25 -8.26
CA ILE A 155 -7.53 -4.85 -9.37
C ILE A 155 -6.90 -5.22 -10.71
N ALA A 156 -5.63 -4.89 -10.91
CA ALA A 156 -4.89 -5.18 -12.13
C ALA A 156 -4.80 -6.69 -12.41
N LEU A 157 -4.46 -7.49 -11.40
CA LEU A 157 -4.38 -8.96 -11.53
C LEU A 157 -5.76 -9.62 -11.73
N GLY A 158 -6.82 -9.01 -11.20
CA GLY A 158 -8.19 -9.43 -11.48
C GLY A 158 -8.61 -9.16 -12.94
N ASN A 159 -8.03 -8.14 -13.57
CA ASN A 159 -8.24 -7.83 -14.98
C ASN A 159 -7.37 -8.70 -15.91
N THR A 160 -6.07 -8.78 -15.62
CA THR A 160 -5.09 -9.55 -16.39
C THR A 160 -4.28 -10.45 -15.44
N PRO A 161 -4.51 -11.78 -15.46
CA PRO A 161 -3.71 -12.73 -14.70
C PRO A 161 -2.24 -12.72 -15.14
N GLY A 162 -1.32 -12.70 -14.17
CA GLY A 162 0.10 -12.62 -14.45
C GLY A 162 0.92 -12.24 -13.23
N GLU A 163 2.10 -11.70 -13.50
CA GLU A 163 3.05 -11.18 -12.52
C GLU A 163 3.13 -9.67 -12.68
N VAL A 164 2.83 -8.91 -11.63
CA VAL A 164 3.10 -7.46 -11.62
C VAL A 164 4.61 -7.27 -11.62
N ILE A 165 5.10 -6.48 -12.57
CA ILE A 165 6.53 -6.16 -12.69
C ILE A 165 6.80 -4.67 -12.48
N GLU A 166 5.79 -3.82 -12.59
CA GLU A 166 5.91 -2.38 -12.30
C GLU A 166 4.57 -1.85 -11.80
N LEU A 167 4.61 -0.87 -10.91
CA LEU A 167 3.47 -0.08 -10.48
C LEU A 167 3.94 1.33 -10.16
N ASP A 168 3.37 2.37 -10.78
CA ASP A 168 3.69 3.77 -10.49
C ASP A 168 2.43 4.62 -10.32
N LEU A 169 2.50 5.60 -9.43
CA LEU A 169 1.47 6.60 -9.22
C LEU A 169 1.73 7.79 -10.16
N ASP A 170 0.98 7.82 -11.25
CA ASP A 170 1.10 8.89 -12.26
C ASP A 170 -0.26 9.54 -12.58
N THR A 171 -0.31 10.29 -13.69
CA THR A 171 -1.44 11.07 -14.14
C THR A 171 -1.69 10.85 -15.62
N GLU A 172 -2.77 10.13 -15.93
CA GLU A 172 -3.25 10.00 -17.30
C GLU A 172 -4.29 11.10 -17.58
N ARG A 173 -3.98 12.01 -18.50
CA ARG A 173 -4.87 13.10 -18.95
C ARG A 173 -5.44 13.98 -17.81
N GLY A 174 -4.68 14.15 -16.73
CA GLY A 174 -5.08 14.97 -15.58
C GLY A 174 -5.83 14.20 -14.49
N THR A 175 -6.04 12.90 -14.65
CA THR A 175 -6.60 12.01 -13.63
C THR A 175 -5.47 11.26 -12.93
N LEU A 176 -5.47 11.22 -11.59
CA LEU A 176 -4.53 10.44 -10.81
C LEU A 176 -4.79 8.94 -11.02
N VAL A 177 -3.80 8.19 -11.46
CA VAL A 177 -3.92 6.78 -11.81
C VAL A 177 -2.74 5.99 -11.25
N TRP A 178 -2.99 4.72 -10.99
CA TRP A 178 -1.97 3.70 -10.93
C TRP A 178 -1.73 3.14 -12.32
N GLU A 179 -0.50 3.19 -12.79
CA GLU A 179 -0.06 2.48 -13.98
C GLU A 179 0.55 1.17 -13.51
N VAL A 180 -0.06 0.03 -13.87
CA VAL A 180 0.37 -1.30 -13.42
C VAL A 180 0.78 -2.13 -14.62
N LEU A 181 2.06 -2.46 -14.70
CA LEU A 181 2.60 -3.32 -15.75
C LEU A 181 2.58 -4.79 -15.29
N VAL A 182 1.84 -5.60 -16.02
CA VAL A 182 1.67 -7.03 -15.76
C VAL A 182 2.34 -7.83 -16.87
N ARG A 183 3.26 -8.72 -16.50
CA ARG A 183 3.68 -9.81 -17.37
C ARG A 183 2.55 -10.85 -17.39
N ALA A 184 1.77 -10.84 -18.46
CA ALA A 184 0.58 -11.68 -18.57
C ALA A 184 0.94 -13.15 -18.72
N GLU A 185 0.15 -14.05 -18.11
CA GLU A 185 0.31 -15.51 -18.27
C GLU A 185 0.12 -15.96 -19.73
N ALA A 186 -0.71 -15.23 -20.48
CA ALA A 186 -0.92 -15.44 -21.92
C ALA A 186 0.32 -15.06 -22.76
N GLY A 187 1.34 -14.47 -22.15
CA GLY A 187 2.52 -13.92 -22.79
C GLY A 187 2.39 -12.42 -23.08
N GLY A 188 3.53 -11.76 -23.23
CA GLY A 188 3.61 -10.31 -23.40
C GLY A 188 3.49 -9.54 -22.09
N ARG A 189 3.43 -8.21 -22.20
CA ARG A 189 3.21 -7.29 -21.09
C ARG A 189 1.94 -6.49 -21.35
N VAL A 190 1.21 -6.19 -20.29
CA VAL A 190 -0.03 -5.42 -20.34
C VAL A 190 0.06 -4.34 -19.29
N GLU A 191 -0.09 -3.10 -19.71
CA GLU A 191 -0.15 -1.94 -18.83
C GLU A 191 -1.62 -1.60 -18.55
N ILE A 192 -1.96 -1.48 -17.27
CA ILE A 192 -3.33 -1.30 -16.79
C ILE A 192 -3.36 -0.01 -15.97
N TYR A 193 -4.25 0.90 -16.36
CA TYR A 193 -4.42 2.19 -15.70
C TYR A 193 -5.63 2.11 -14.81
N VAL A 194 -5.42 2.19 -13.50
CA VAL A 194 -6.47 2.13 -12.47
C VAL A 194 -6.64 3.52 -11.86
N ASP A 195 -7.86 4.04 -11.80
CA ASP A 195 -8.15 5.30 -11.13
C ASP A 195 -7.76 5.21 -9.64
N ALA A 196 -6.82 6.05 -9.21
CA ALA A 196 -6.24 5.99 -7.87
C ALA A 196 -7.18 6.51 -6.76
N THR A 197 -8.38 6.96 -7.13
CA THR A 197 -9.44 7.43 -6.21
C THR A 197 -10.54 6.39 -6.05
N THR A 198 -10.97 5.77 -7.15
CA THR A 198 -12.16 4.93 -7.24
C THR A 198 -11.87 3.45 -7.46
N GLY A 199 -10.69 3.11 -7.96
CA GLY A 199 -10.31 1.74 -8.33
C GLY A 199 -10.87 1.30 -9.69
N GLU A 200 -11.46 2.18 -10.48
CA GLU A 200 -11.96 1.86 -11.82
C GLU A 200 -10.79 1.62 -12.80
N VAL A 201 -10.87 0.57 -13.62
CA VAL A 201 -9.91 0.37 -14.71
C VAL A 201 -10.28 1.30 -15.86
N LEU A 202 -9.42 2.29 -16.12
CA LEU A 202 -9.66 3.34 -17.13
C LEU A 202 -9.09 2.96 -18.50
N LYS A 203 -7.96 2.24 -18.52
CA LYS A 203 -7.24 1.90 -19.75
C LYS A 203 -6.51 0.57 -19.58
N VAL A 204 -6.41 -0.20 -20.66
CA VAL A 204 -5.61 -1.43 -20.75
C VAL A 204 -4.90 -1.41 -22.09
N GLU A 205 -3.57 -1.48 -22.08
CA GLU A 205 -2.72 -1.43 -23.26
C GLU A 205 -1.75 -2.60 -23.27
N VAL A 206 -1.47 -3.16 -24.44
CA VAL A 206 -0.40 -4.16 -24.60
C VAL A 206 0.92 -3.40 -24.75
N ASP A 207 1.91 -3.76 -23.94
CA ASP A 207 3.26 -3.21 -23.94
C ASP A 207 4.18 -4.15 -24.75
N ASP A 208 4.72 -3.62 -25.86
CA ASP A 208 5.43 -4.35 -26.94
C ASP A 208 6.97 -4.22 -26.86
#